data_AF-A0A6M4B0C9-F1
#
_entry.id   AF-A0A6M4B0C9-F1
#
_cell.length_a   1.000
_cell.length_b   1.000
_cell.length_c   1.000
_cell.angle_alpha   90.00
_cell.angle_beta   90.00
_cell.angle_gamma   90.00
#
_symmetry.space_group_name_H-M   'P 1'
#
loop_
_entity.id
_entity.type
_entity.pdbx_description
1 polymer ?
#
loop_
_entity_poly.entity_id
_entity_poly.type
_entity_poly.pdbx_seq_one_letter_code
_entity_poly.pdbx_strand_id
1 'polypeptide(L)'
;MFLLTINNNSKNRELTHLVAKMVVLNNPIETNLFNIAKLSSDINLDTFYIFSIVIDDSFECRVTEVDYPCKVKYIEVGISFFIDKFLGSENINFWHYNKNTLYIIRDGNYSDVKELFTQIQDIKVKVVRGSSQKAHLVSPIDFRLSSYLLILFGMDYKKFNSQNAFNMVDKDRYLPSSDK
;
A
#
# COMPACT_ATOMS: atom_id res chain seq x y z
N MET A 1 -0.67 -0.42 6.72
CA MET A 1 0.00 -0.38 5.39
C MET A 1 -0.56 -1.46 4.49
N PHE A 2 -0.65 -1.23 3.19
CA PHE A 2 -1.19 -2.21 2.26
C PHE A 2 -0.62 -2.04 0.85
N LEU A 3 -0.79 -3.09 0.04
CA LEU A 3 -0.50 -3.12 -1.39
C LEU A 3 -1.73 -3.53 -2.17
N LEU A 4 -1.82 -3.05 -3.41
CA LEU A 4 -2.85 -3.42 -4.36
C LEU A 4 -2.23 -4.10 -5.58
N THR A 5 -2.86 -5.15 -6.08
CA THR A 5 -2.52 -5.75 -7.37
C THR A 5 -3.78 -6.08 -8.16
N ILE A 6 -3.71 -6.02 -9.48
CA ILE A 6 -4.85 -6.32 -10.35
C ILE A 6 -5.10 -7.83 -10.32
N ASN A 7 -6.35 -8.23 -10.09
CA ASN A 7 -6.77 -9.60 -10.34
C ASN A 7 -7.14 -9.76 -11.82
N ASN A 8 -6.24 -10.35 -12.60
CA ASN A 8 -6.47 -10.57 -14.03
C ASN A 8 -7.56 -11.61 -14.32
N ASN A 9 -7.92 -12.46 -13.35
CA ASN A 9 -8.90 -13.53 -13.55
C ASN A 9 -10.36 -13.06 -13.42
N SER A 10 -10.61 -11.80 -13.05
CA SER A 10 -11.95 -11.28 -12.82
C SER A 10 -12.16 -9.89 -13.43
N LYS A 11 -11.46 -9.57 -14.52
CA LYS A 11 -11.71 -8.36 -15.30
C LYS A 11 -13.01 -8.50 -16.09
N ASN A 12 -13.99 -7.65 -15.78
CA ASN A 12 -15.09 -7.34 -16.69
C ASN A 12 -14.83 -5.94 -17.28
N ARG A 13 -15.41 -5.61 -18.44
CA ARG A 13 -15.24 -4.30 -19.12
C ARG A 13 -15.60 -3.11 -18.22
N GLU A 14 -16.51 -3.31 -17.27
CA GLU A 14 -17.04 -2.26 -16.38
C GLU A 14 -16.53 -2.34 -14.94
N LEU A 15 -15.81 -3.41 -14.57
CA LEU A 15 -15.40 -3.66 -13.18
C LEU A 15 -14.02 -4.33 -13.13
N THR A 16 -13.10 -3.66 -12.44
CA THR A 16 -11.78 -4.23 -12.12
C THR A 16 -11.73 -4.70 -10.67
N HIS A 17 -11.14 -5.87 -10.44
CA HIS A 17 -10.90 -6.35 -9.09
C HIS A 17 -9.46 -6.07 -8.69
N LEU A 18 -9.27 -5.43 -7.54
CA LEU A 18 -7.97 -5.25 -6.91
C LEU A 18 -7.84 -6.20 -5.74
N VAL A 19 -6.75 -6.96 -5.70
CA VAL A 19 -6.38 -7.76 -4.54
C VAL A 19 -5.56 -6.89 -3.60
N ALA A 20 -6.05 -6.73 -2.38
CA ALA A 20 -5.36 -6.05 -1.30
C ALA A 20 -4.65 -7.04 -0.36
N LYS A 21 -3.43 -6.68 0.03
CA LYS A 21 -2.70 -7.30 1.14
C LYS A 21 -2.29 -6.22 2.12
N MET A 22 -2.65 -6.40 3.39
CA MET A 22 -2.50 -5.39 4.43
C MET A 22 -1.76 -5.96 5.63
N VAL A 23 -1.01 -5.09 6.28
CA VAL A 23 -0.38 -5.29 7.58
C VAL A 23 -0.63 -4.06 8.44
N VAL A 24 -0.87 -4.27 9.74
CA VAL A 24 -1.01 -3.20 10.72
C VAL A 24 0.33 -3.02 11.41
N LEU A 25 0.85 -1.79 11.39
CA LEU A 25 2.02 -1.43 12.17
C LEU A 25 1.57 -0.60 13.36
N ASN A 26 1.94 -1.02 14.57
CA ASN A 26 1.66 -0.28 15.80
C ASN A 26 2.84 0.62 16.22
N ASN A 27 3.97 0.48 15.54
CA ASN A 27 5.21 1.20 15.85
C ASN A 27 5.58 2.15 14.69
N PRO A 28 6.18 3.31 14.99
CA PRO A 28 6.65 4.22 13.96
C PRO A 28 7.77 3.58 13.14
N ILE A 29 7.80 3.90 11.84
CA ILE A 29 8.89 3.52 10.95
C ILE A 29 10.04 4.48 11.19
N GLU A 30 11.13 3.97 11.75
CA GLU A 30 12.34 4.74 12.07
C GLU A 30 13.44 4.48 11.02
N THR A 31 13.16 4.77 9.76
CA THR A 31 14.18 4.74 8.70
C THR A 31 14.09 6.00 7.86
N ASN A 32 15.24 6.52 7.43
CA ASN A 32 15.27 7.71 6.60
C ASN A 32 15.13 7.34 5.11
N LEU A 33 14.75 8.32 4.29
CA LEU A 33 14.51 8.10 2.86
C LEU A 33 15.77 7.66 2.10
N PHE A 34 16.97 8.13 2.49
CA PHE A 34 18.23 7.70 1.87
C PHE A 34 18.48 6.20 2.06
N ASN A 35 18.23 5.68 3.25
CA ASN A 35 18.37 4.26 3.54
C ASN A 35 17.31 3.44 2.81
N ILE A 36 16.06 3.92 2.77
CA ILE A 36 15.00 3.30 1.95
C ILE A 36 15.43 3.22 0.49
N ALA A 37 15.97 4.30 -0.06
CA ALA A 37 16.40 4.36 -1.45
C ALA A 37 17.55 3.40 -1.75
N LYS A 38 18.51 3.28 -0.84
CA LYS A 38 19.59 2.29 -0.96
C LYS A 38 19.05 0.87 -1.00
N LEU A 39 18.25 0.49 0.01
CA LEU A 39 17.71 -0.86 0.13
C LEU A 39 16.70 -1.20 -0.97
N SER A 40 16.01 -0.19 -1.50
CA SER A 40 15.11 -0.34 -2.65
C SER A 40 15.87 -0.61 -3.94
N SER A 41 17.05 -0.01 -4.12
CA SER A 41 17.94 -0.32 -5.23
C SER A 41 18.52 -1.74 -5.13
N ASP A 42 18.83 -2.22 -3.92
CA ASP A 42 19.33 -3.58 -3.69
C ASP A 42 18.34 -4.68 -4.15
N ILE A 43 17.05 -4.35 -4.26
CA ILE A 43 16.00 -5.24 -4.79
C ILE A 43 15.53 -4.84 -6.21
N ASN A 44 16.29 -4.01 -6.92
CA ASN A 44 16.05 -3.55 -8.29
C ASN A 44 14.75 -2.75 -8.49
N LEU A 45 14.41 -1.85 -7.56
CA LEU A 45 13.39 -0.84 -7.81
C LEU A 45 14.02 0.40 -8.43
N ASP A 46 13.51 0.83 -9.58
CA ASP A 46 13.91 2.11 -10.19
C ASP A 46 13.24 3.30 -9.48
N THR A 47 11.97 3.13 -9.12
CA THR A 47 11.20 4.14 -8.38
C THR A 47 10.31 3.44 -7.36
N PHE A 48 10.28 3.97 -6.15
CA PHE A 48 9.44 3.51 -5.05
C PHE A 48 8.55 4.65 -4.54
N TYR A 49 7.24 4.48 -4.68
CA TYR A 49 6.24 5.42 -4.17
C TYR A 49 5.74 4.95 -2.80
N ILE A 50 5.73 5.84 -1.83
CA ILE A 50 5.16 5.60 -0.51
C ILE A 50 4.08 6.67 -0.29
N PHE A 51 2.82 6.27 -0.41
CA PHE A 51 1.69 7.13 -0.09
C PHE A 51 1.34 6.98 1.38
N SER A 52 1.43 8.07 2.14
CA SER A 52 0.95 8.18 3.50
C SER A 52 -0.34 8.99 3.51
N ILE A 53 -1.47 8.28 3.43
CA ILE A 53 -2.82 8.82 3.37
C ILE A 53 -3.28 9.15 4.79
N VAL A 54 -3.60 10.41 5.01
CA VAL A 54 -4.20 10.94 6.25
C VAL A 54 -5.70 11.01 6.04
N ILE A 55 -6.49 10.45 6.95
CA ILE A 55 -7.96 10.56 6.94
C ILE A 55 -8.37 11.94 7.48
N ASP A 56 -7.96 12.97 6.73
CA ASP A 56 -8.23 14.37 7.00
C ASP A 56 -8.41 15.07 5.64
N ASP A 57 -9.57 15.71 5.45
CA ASP A 57 -9.93 16.40 4.21
C ASP A 57 -9.29 17.78 4.08
N SER A 58 -8.77 18.34 5.18
CA SER A 58 -8.15 19.66 5.19
C SER A 58 -6.69 19.64 4.73
N PHE A 59 -6.05 18.48 4.77
CA PHE A 59 -4.67 18.31 4.37
C PHE A 59 -4.58 18.03 2.86
N GLU A 60 -3.82 18.83 2.11
CA GLU A 60 -3.66 18.61 0.68
C GLU A 60 -2.61 17.53 0.40
N CYS A 61 -1.35 17.94 0.22
CA CYS A 61 -0.27 17.04 -0.12
C CYS A 61 1.08 17.64 0.27
N ARG A 62 1.98 16.78 0.76
CA ARG A 62 3.40 17.08 0.91
C ARG A 62 4.21 15.95 0.28
N VAL A 63 5.16 16.33 -0.56
CA VAL A 63 6.07 15.38 -1.21
C VAL A 63 7.48 15.61 -0.68
N THR A 64 8.08 14.55 -0.17
CA THR A 64 9.50 14.48 0.14
C THR A 64 10.11 13.42 -0.77
N GLU A 65 11.11 13.79 -1.54
CA GLU A 65 11.76 12.87 -2.47
C GLU A 65 13.28 12.83 -2.30
N VAL A 66 13.84 11.65 -2.59
CA VAL A 66 15.28 11.45 -2.77
C VAL A 66 15.49 10.69 -4.07
N ASP A 67 16.54 11.03 -4.79
CA ASP A 67 16.86 10.43 -6.09
C ASP A 67 18.26 9.79 -6.03
N TYR A 68 18.43 8.81 -5.13
CA TYR A 68 19.70 8.10 -4.96
C TYR A 68 19.61 6.89 -4.02
N PRO A 69 20.09 5.69 -4.40
CA PRO A 69 20.27 5.15 -5.77
C PRO A 69 18.96 4.71 -6.45
N CYS A 70 17.87 4.59 -5.70
CA CYS A 70 16.50 4.45 -6.21
C CYS A 70 15.77 5.78 -6.03
N LYS A 71 14.86 6.15 -6.94
CA LYS A 71 13.98 7.30 -6.74
C LYS A 71 12.88 6.96 -5.74
N VAL A 72 12.95 7.53 -4.54
CA VAL A 72 11.93 7.32 -3.50
C VAL A 72 11.11 8.59 -3.37
N LYS A 73 9.79 8.45 -3.53
CA LYS A 73 8.83 9.52 -3.27
C LYS A 73 7.97 9.17 -2.07
N TYR A 74 8.14 9.90 -0.97
CA TYR A 74 7.26 9.85 0.17
C TYR A 74 6.21 10.96 0.03
N ILE A 75 4.97 10.57 -0.13
CA ILE A 75 3.84 11.45 -0.45
C ILE A 75 2.88 11.37 0.73
N GLU A 76 2.91 12.37 1.60
CA GLU A 76 1.84 12.58 2.56
C GLU A 76 0.68 13.25 1.83
N VAL A 77 -0.53 12.76 2.00
CA VAL A 77 -1.69 13.27 1.27
C VAL A 77 -2.96 13.12 2.09
N GLY A 78 -3.85 14.12 2.06
CA GLY A 78 -5.17 13.99 2.68
C GLY A 78 -6.10 13.19 1.79
N ILE A 79 -7.14 12.62 2.39
CA ILE A 79 -7.98 11.62 1.72
C ILE A 79 -8.71 12.21 0.50
N SER A 80 -9.35 13.37 0.63
CA SER A 80 -10.01 14.05 -0.51
C SER A 80 -9.04 14.39 -1.64
N PHE A 81 -7.87 14.98 -1.31
CA PHE A 81 -6.86 15.30 -2.32
C PHE A 81 -6.32 14.06 -3.02
N PHE A 82 -6.15 12.95 -2.28
CA PHE A 82 -5.72 11.68 -2.85
C PHE A 82 -6.73 11.13 -3.86
N ILE A 83 -8.01 11.15 -3.51
CA ILE A 83 -9.10 10.72 -4.39
C ILE A 83 -9.09 11.59 -5.65
N ASP A 84 -9.13 12.91 -5.53
CA ASP A 84 -9.29 13.80 -6.67
C ASP A 84 -8.06 13.81 -7.60
N LYS A 85 -6.86 13.85 -7.03
CA LYS A 85 -5.63 14.06 -7.80
C LYS A 85 -4.92 12.79 -8.22
N PHE A 86 -5.04 11.70 -7.46
CA PHE A 86 -4.30 10.46 -7.76
C PHE A 86 -5.20 9.35 -8.27
N LEU A 87 -6.43 9.22 -7.74
CA LEU A 87 -7.37 8.20 -8.21
C LEU A 87 -8.24 8.70 -9.35
N GLY A 88 -8.75 9.92 -9.28
CA GLY A 88 -9.68 10.51 -10.25
C GLY A 88 -9.01 11.20 -11.45
N SER A 89 -7.70 11.45 -11.39
CA SER A 89 -7.02 12.20 -12.45
C SER A 89 -6.71 11.34 -13.69
N GLU A 90 -7.18 11.77 -14.86
CA GLU A 90 -6.79 11.17 -16.15
C GLU A 90 -5.29 11.36 -16.47
N ASN A 91 -4.68 12.40 -15.91
CA ASN A 91 -3.27 12.72 -16.14
C ASN A 91 -2.32 11.82 -15.35
N ILE A 92 -2.82 11.09 -14.35
CA ILE A 92 -2.01 10.19 -13.53
C ILE A 92 -2.44 8.75 -13.80
N ASN A 93 -1.52 7.96 -14.37
CA ASN A 93 -1.79 6.55 -14.63
C ASN A 93 -1.61 5.70 -13.36
N PHE A 94 -2.70 5.55 -12.59
CA PHE A 94 -2.78 4.66 -11.42
C PHE A 94 -2.13 3.30 -11.65
N TRP A 95 -2.50 2.65 -12.75
CA TRP A 95 -2.09 1.28 -13.05
C TRP A 95 -0.59 1.14 -13.27
N HIS A 96 0.06 2.20 -13.75
CA HIS A 96 1.49 2.25 -13.94
C HIS A 96 2.23 2.41 -12.60
N TYR A 97 1.92 3.48 -11.85
CA TYR A 97 2.68 3.77 -10.63
C TYR A 97 2.41 2.74 -9.51
N ASN A 98 1.19 2.17 -9.44
CA ASN A 98 0.80 1.19 -8.42
C ASN A 98 1.69 -0.08 -8.37
N LYS A 99 2.44 -0.37 -9.44
CA LYS A 99 3.35 -1.52 -9.49
C LYS A 99 4.43 -1.47 -8.41
N ASN A 100 4.97 -0.29 -8.13
CA ASN A 100 6.02 -0.06 -7.14
C ASN A 100 5.56 0.94 -6.08
N THR A 101 4.34 0.74 -5.56
CA THR A 101 3.74 1.63 -4.57
C THR A 101 3.42 0.88 -3.29
N LEU A 102 3.79 1.49 -2.17
CA LEU A 102 3.30 1.15 -0.83
C LEU A 102 2.30 2.21 -0.37
N TYR A 103 1.15 1.77 0.13
CA TYR A 103 0.18 2.66 0.75
C TYR A 103 0.16 2.49 2.27
N ILE A 104 0.05 3.60 2.97
CA ILE A 104 -0.06 3.68 4.42
C ILE A 104 -1.29 4.54 4.68
N ILE A 105 -2.37 3.93 5.16
CA ILE A 105 -3.50 4.67 5.72
C ILE A 105 -3.22 4.87 7.22
N ARG A 106 -3.17 6.14 7.66
CA ARG A 106 -2.97 6.48 9.07
C ARG A 106 -4.29 6.32 9.82
N ASP A 107 -4.24 5.63 10.96
CA ASP A 107 -5.39 5.33 11.81
C ASP A 107 -6.56 4.61 11.13
N GLY A 108 -6.31 4.04 9.94
CA GLY A 108 -7.32 3.32 9.17
C GLY A 108 -7.34 1.80 9.40
N ASN A 109 -8.33 1.17 8.79
CA ASN A 109 -8.61 -0.25 8.80
C ASN A 109 -8.87 -0.77 7.36
N TYR A 110 -9.18 -2.06 7.21
CA TYR A 110 -9.38 -2.66 5.88
C TYR A 110 -10.64 -2.15 5.16
N SER A 111 -11.70 -1.75 5.88
CA SER A 111 -12.91 -1.19 5.29
C SER A 111 -12.62 0.15 4.62
N ASP A 112 -11.83 1.01 5.25
CA ASP A 112 -11.41 2.30 4.67
C ASP A 112 -10.65 2.08 3.34
N VAL A 113 -9.81 1.04 3.27
CA VAL A 113 -9.12 0.66 2.01
C VAL A 113 -10.12 0.24 0.93
N LYS A 114 -11.20 -0.45 1.29
CA LYS A 114 -12.22 -0.83 0.30
C LYS A 114 -12.99 0.39 -0.20
N GLU A 115 -13.34 1.31 0.69
CA GLU A 115 -14.09 2.52 0.36
C GLU A 115 -13.27 3.48 -0.50
N LEU A 116 -11.99 3.68 -0.15
CA LEU A 116 -11.10 4.61 -0.84
C LEU A 116 -10.86 4.25 -2.31
N PHE A 117 -10.83 2.97 -2.65
CA PHE A 117 -10.56 2.48 -4.01
C PHE A 117 -11.79 1.85 -4.66
N THR A 118 -12.99 2.40 -4.41
CA THR A 118 -14.23 1.99 -5.11
C THR A 118 -14.24 2.41 -6.57
N GLN A 119 -13.50 3.46 -6.91
CA GLN A 119 -13.38 3.98 -8.26
C GLN A 119 -11.96 4.51 -8.50
N ILE A 120 -11.44 4.27 -9.69
CA ILE A 120 -10.16 4.79 -10.16
C ILE A 120 -10.40 5.30 -11.57
N GLN A 121 -10.27 6.61 -11.76
CA GLN A 121 -10.69 7.33 -12.98
C GLN A 121 -12.15 6.97 -13.29
N ASP A 122 -12.47 6.57 -14.51
CA ASP A 122 -13.82 6.14 -14.91
C ASP A 122 -14.10 4.64 -14.66
N ILE A 123 -13.19 3.93 -14.01
CA ILE A 123 -13.28 2.48 -13.81
C ILE A 123 -13.77 2.18 -12.39
N LYS A 124 -14.89 1.45 -12.29
CA LYS A 124 -15.33 0.89 -11.01
C LYS A 124 -14.38 -0.19 -10.55
N VAL A 125 -14.05 -0.16 -9.26
CA VAL A 125 -13.08 -1.07 -8.65
C VAL A 125 -13.70 -1.76 -7.44
N LYS A 126 -13.48 -3.08 -7.36
CA LYS A 126 -13.81 -3.87 -6.17
C LYS A 126 -12.52 -4.36 -5.53
N VAL A 127 -12.22 -3.84 -4.35
CA VAL A 127 -11.11 -4.34 -3.54
C VAL A 127 -11.53 -5.63 -2.83
N VAL A 128 -10.82 -6.71 -3.15
CA VAL A 128 -10.97 -8.02 -2.54
C VAL A 128 -9.73 -8.37 -1.74
N ARG A 129 -9.91 -9.18 -0.70
CA ARG A 129 -8.79 -9.63 0.11
C ARG A 129 -8.00 -10.69 -0.65
N GLY A 130 -6.69 -10.57 -0.65
CA GLY A 130 -5.83 -11.63 -1.17
C GLY A 130 -5.76 -12.81 -0.18
N SER A 131 -6.32 -13.95 -0.57
CA SER A 131 -6.11 -15.23 0.10
C SER A 131 -5.34 -16.16 -0.84
N SER A 132 -4.14 -16.60 -0.42
CA SER A 132 -3.49 -17.74 -1.10
C SER A 132 -4.10 -19.00 -0.50
N GLN A 133 -4.89 -19.73 -1.29
CA GLN A 133 -5.41 -21.06 -0.90
C GLN A 133 -4.33 -22.14 -0.96
N LYS A 134 -3.10 -21.82 -1.40
CA LYS A 134 -1.96 -22.75 -1.44
C LYS A 134 -0.93 -22.33 -0.40
N ALA A 135 -1.04 -22.90 0.80
CA ALA A 135 -0.17 -22.62 1.95
C ALA A 135 1.34 -22.83 1.69
N HIS A 136 1.70 -23.53 0.62
CA HIS A 136 3.09 -23.81 0.23
C HIS A 136 3.69 -22.82 -0.78
N LEU A 137 2.92 -21.83 -1.27
CA LEU A 137 3.40 -20.82 -2.22
C LEU A 137 3.15 -19.42 -1.70
N VAL A 138 4.23 -18.65 -1.58
CA VAL A 138 4.17 -17.20 -1.33
C VAL A 138 3.71 -16.53 -2.62
N SER A 139 2.58 -15.82 -2.57
CA SER A 139 2.09 -15.08 -3.74
C SER A 139 2.99 -13.87 -4.03
N PRO A 140 3.09 -13.39 -5.28
CA PRO A 140 3.93 -12.22 -5.62
C PRO A 140 3.60 -10.97 -4.79
N ILE A 141 2.33 -10.74 -4.45
CA ILE A 141 1.93 -9.61 -3.60
C ILE A 141 2.35 -9.80 -2.14
N ASP A 142 2.35 -11.04 -1.63
CA ASP A 142 2.85 -11.35 -0.27
C ASP A 142 4.37 -11.16 -0.18
N PHE A 143 5.09 -11.60 -1.22
CA PHE A 143 6.53 -11.37 -1.32
C PHE A 143 6.85 -9.88 -1.35
N ARG A 144 6.19 -9.11 -2.23
CA ARG A 144 6.40 -7.65 -2.35
C ARG A 144 6.12 -6.91 -1.03
N LEU A 145 5.03 -7.25 -0.33
CA LEU A 145 4.71 -6.66 0.97
C LEU A 145 5.81 -6.94 2.00
N SER A 146 6.30 -8.18 2.04
CA SER A 146 7.37 -8.59 2.95
C SER A 146 8.68 -7.86 2.65
N SER A 147 9.04 -7.72 1.37
CA SER A 147 10.24 -6.96 0.95
C SER A 147 10.14 -5.49 1.36
N TYR A 148 9.00 -4.84 1.13
CA TYR A 148 8.83 -3.43 1.49
C TYR A 148 8.83 -3.21 2.99
N LEU A 149 8.24 -4.14 3.75
CA LEU A 149 8.34 -4.13 5.21
C LEU A 149 9.80 -4.19 5.65
N LEU A 150 10.59 -5.15 5.15
CA LEU A 150 11.99 -5.25 5.50
C LEU A 150 12.77 -3.98 5.15
N ILE A 151 12.53 -3.36 3.98
CA ILE A 151 13.12 -2.06 3.61
C ILE A 151 12.82 -0.98 4.66
N LEU A 152 11.56 -0.86 5.08
CA LEU A 152 11.15 0.13 6.08
C LEU A 152 11.77 -0.11 7.46
N PHE A 153 12.12 -1.36 7.79
CA PHE A 153 12.88 -1.69 9.00
C PHE A 153 14.38 -1.80 8.76
N GLY A 154 14.90 -1.24 7.66
CA GLY A 154 16.33 -1.18 7.39
C GLY A 154 16.98 -2.55 7.12
N MET A 155 16.19 -3.52 6.63
CA MET A 155 16.54 -4.95 6.52
C MET A 155 16.94 -5.60 7.85
N ASP A 156 16.64 -4.97 8.99
CA ASP A 156 16.82 -5.57 10.30
C ASP A 156 15.61 -6.47 10.61
N TYR A 157 15.74 -7.75 10.27
CA TYR A 157 14.69 -8.73 10.52
C TYR A 157 14.37 -8.87 12.01
N LYS A 158 15.32 -8.59 12.93
CA LYS A 158 15.07 -8.65 14.38
C LYS A 158 14.21 -7.48 14.81
N LYS A 159 14.48 -6.28 14.29
CA LYS A 159 13.65 -5.08 14.51
C LYS A 159 12.26 -5.27 13.91
N PHE A 160 12.17 -5.78 12.68
CA PHE A 160 10.91 -6.17 12.07
C PHE A 160 10.16 -7.17 12.95
N ASN A 161 10.81 -8.26 13.35
CA ASN A 161 10.16 -9.29 14.16
C ASN A 161 9.74 -8.78 15.54
N SER A 162 10.49 -7.89 16.19
CA SER A 162 10.12 -7.35 17.51
C SER A 162 9.00 -6.30 17.43
N GLN A 163 8.99 -5.48 16.38
CA GLN A 163 7.99 -4.42 16.17
C GLN A 163 6.74 -4.91 15.45
N ASN A 164 6.83 -6.04 14.76
CA ASN A 164 5.79 -6.72 14.01
C ASN A 164 5.54 -8.15 14.52
N ALA A 165 5.87 -8.44 15.79
CA ALA A 165 5.60 -9.71 16.47
C ALA A 165 4.09 -9.90 16.56
N PHE A 166 3.48 -10.39 15.47
CA PHE A 166 2.07 -10.74 15.30
C PHE A 166 1.18 -10.03 16.31
N ASN A 167 1.10 -8.70 16.21
CA ASN A 167 0.11 -7.96 16.98
C ASN A 167 -1.22 -8.65 16.70
N MET A 168 -1.92 -9.10 17.74
CA MET A 168 -3.31 -9.55 17.62
C MET A 168 -4.04 -8.39 16.96
N VAL A 169 -4.21 -8.47 15.65
CA VAL A 169 -5.11 -7.59 14.94
C VAL A 169 -6.46 -8.20 15.22
N ASP A 170 -7.35 -7.47 15.86
CA ASP A 170 -8.70 -7.96 16.08
C ASP A 170 -9.37 -8.25 14.74
N LYS A 171 -10.23 -9.27 14.76
CA LYS A 171 -10.91 -9.79 13.56
C LYS A 171 -11.60 -8.70 12.77
N ASP A 172 -12.21 -7.74 13.45
CA ASP A 172 -12.88 -6.56 12.91
C ASP A 172 -11.98 -5.59 12.13
N ARG A 173 -10.67 -5.53 12.42
CA ARG A 173 -9.74 -4.64 11.71
C ARG A 173 -9.21 -5.21 10.40
N TYR A 174 -9.28 -6.54 10.19
CA TYR A 174 -8.80 -7.20 8.97
C TYR A 174 -9.85 -8.06 8.25
N LEU A 175 -10.97 -8.38 8.90
CA LEU A 175 -12.18 -8.86 8.26
C LEU A 175 -13.09 -7.65 8.10
N PRO A 176 -13.69 -7.42 6.91
CA PRO A 176 -14.88 -6.59 6.89
C PRO A 176 -15.82 -7.23 7.91
N SER A 177 -16.24 -6.48 8.92
CA SER A 177 -17.40 -6.89 9.72
C SER A 177 -18.43 -7.37 8.73
N SER A 178 -18.83 -8.63 8.82
CA SER A 178 -19.88 -9.17 7.97
C SER A 178 -21.03 -8.17 8.02
N ASP A 179 -21.30 -7.52 6.89
CA ASP A 179 -22.48 -6.68 6.73
C ASP A 179 -23.65 -7.50 7.27
N LYS A 180 -24.21 -7.04 8.39
CA LYS A 180 -25.52 -7.48 8.86
C LYS A 180 -26.55 -6.60 8.21
#